data_AF-A0A7X3V624-F1
#
_entry.id   AF-A0A7X3V624-F1
#
_cell.length_a   1.000
_cell.length_b   1.000
_cell.length_c   1.000
_cell.angle_alpha   90.00
_cell.angle_beta   90.00
_cell.angle_gamma   90.00
#
_symmetry.space_group_name_H-M   'P 1'
#
loop_
_entity.id
_entity.type
_entity.pdbx_description
1 polymer ?
#
loop_
_entity_poly.entity_id
_entity_poly.type
_entity_poly.pdbx_seq_one_letter_code
_entity_poly.pdbx_strand_id
1 'polypeptide(L)'
;MPRLSSAGSPATSPDPSSSSLSSRAPCWPGSSSGSSLPSSTRSPTSAPSPTASGARAPPSRSSPSCSPWPRRCCSASSGRASGGCGSLSRCPALPSSAGFCLTWRADKIAGALVPGFTSAEAFVGGTIVDMHLHTTRGASDSMLDPEDLIEEANRIGLTGVNITEHDRMWESWDLKPFRKAHPEIFISNGMEVSTDMGHVIAVGLRGYEGGIRRLERLREVADEQGAYLIVAHPFRHFFDPVHFKRQGKPAFTLTPEEAAKLPVFQLVDAVEVLNGCNTPRENYFALQVAKALGKPGTGGSDAHSNQGIGYFSAQFDETVETPEHFLRLLHRGAYKPVSGLPRGELENFWDAPPPEEVPA
;
A
#
# COMPACT_ATOMS: atom_id res chain seq x y z
N MET A 1 -31.23 -75.45 -11.26
CA MET A 1 -31.92 -74.77 -10.13
C MET A 1 -31.64 -73.28 -10.25
N PRO A 2 -32.67 -72.44 -10.09
CA PRO A 2 -33.23 -71.61 -11.18
C PRO A 2 -32.81 -70.13 -11.03
N ARG A 3 -33.06 -69.17 -11.94
CA ARG A 3 -33.82 -68.99 -13.20
C ARG A 3 -33.32 -67.63 -13.76
N LEU A 4 -32.95 -67.53 -15.04
CA LEU A 4 -33.76 -66.95 -16.14
C LEU A 4 -34.05 -65.43 -15.94
N SER A 5 -33.38 -64.55 -16.70
CA SER A 5 -33.86 -63.94 -17.98
C SER A 5 -34.91 -62.84 -17.74
N SER A 6 -35.03 -61.71 -18.44
CA SER A 6 -34.47 -61.16 -19.68
C SER A 6 -35.16 -59.80 -19.91
N ALA A 7 -34.51 -58.93 -20.68
CA ALA A 7 -35.10 -57.98 -21.64
C ALA A 7 -35.89 -56.74 -21.15
N GLY A 8 -35.56 -55.60 -21.77
CA GLY A 8 -36.42 -54.40 -21.83
C GLY A 8 -35.65 -53.12 -22.19
N SER A 9 -35.70 -52.70 -23.46
CA SER A 9 -35.49 -51.32 -23.93
C SER A 9 -36.85 -50.78 -24.44
N PRO A 10 -37.05 -49.50 -24.84
CA PRO A 10 -36.50 -48.18 -24.44
C PRO A 10 -37.65 -47.15 -24.14
N ALA A 11 -37.30 -45.85 -24.14
CA ALA A 11 -38.16 -44.64 -24.08
C ALA A 11 -38.57 -44.21 -22.66
N THR A 12 -38.54 -42.94 -22.23
CA THR A 12 -38.80 -41.65 -22.89
C THR A 12 -38.14 -40.52 -22.07
N SER A 13 -37.65 -39.47 -22.75
CA SER A 13 -37.34 -38.16 -22.17
C SER A 13 -38.59 -37.48 -21.58
N PRO A 14 -38.42 -36.56 -20.61
CA PRO A 14 -38.45 -35.15 -20.97
C PRO A 14 -37.40 -34.28 -20.24
N ASP A 15 -36.82 -33.35 -20.97
CA ASP A 15 -36.30 -32.08 -20.44
C ASP A 15 -37.50 -31.25 -19.92
N PRO A 16 -37.39 -30.44 -18.86
CA PRO A 16 -36.83 -29.11 -19.09
C PRO A 16 -36.09 -28.42 -17.91
N SER A 17 -35.27 -27.45 -18.31
CA SER A 17 -35.10 -26.11 -17.71
C SER A 17 -34.35 -25.96 -16.38
N SER A 18 -33.11 -25.47 -16.54
CA SER A 18 -32.56 -24.26 -15.89
C SER A 18 -32.85 -23.99 -14.41
N SER A 19 -31.82 -24.12 -13.58
CA SER A 19 -31.48 -23.08 -12.61
C SER A 19 -29.99 -23.10 -12.28
N SER A 20 -29.31 -22.08 -12.80
CA SER A 20 -27.95 -21.70 -12.44
C SER A 20 -27.91 -21.26 -10.97
N LEU A 21 -27.31 -22.07 -10.10
CA LEU A 21 -26.87 -21.60 -8.79
C LEU A 21 -25.43 -21.09 -8.91
N SER A 22 -25.35 -19.81 -9.27
CA SER A 22 -24.18 -18.96 -9.06
C SER A 22 -23.90 -18.92 -7.55
N SER A 23 -22.89 -19.66 -7.10
CA SER A 23 -22.31 -19.51 -5.77
C SER A 23 -21.49 -18.22 -5.76
N ARG A 24 -22.08 -17.15 -5.22
CA ARG A 24 -21.36 -15.91 -4.92
C ARG A 24 -20.30 -16.17 -3.85
N ALA A 25 -19.04 -16.02 -4.21
CA ALA A 25 -17.94 -15.88 -3.25
C ALA A 25 -18.13 -14.58 -2.42
N PRO A 26 -17.70 -14.55 -1.15
CA PRO A 26 -17.85 -13.35 -0.32
C PRO A 26 -16.89 -12.24 -0.79
N CYS A 27 -17.45 -11.14 -1.30
CA CYS A 27 -16.71 -9.93 -1.65
C CYS A 27 -16.33 -9.12 -0.39
N TRP A 28 -15.11 -8.55 -0.40
CA TRP A 28 -14.69 -7.49 0.51
C TRP A 28 -15.29 -6.13 0.08
N PRO A 29 -15.67 -5.22 0.99
CA PRO A 29 -16.28 -3.94 0.62
C PRO A 29 -15.22 -2.86 0.38
N GLY A 30 -15.20 -2.35 -0.86
CA GLY A 30 -14.49 -1.15 -1.27
C GLY A 30 -15.17 0.15 -0.82
N SER A 31 -14.33 1.17 -0.72
CA SER A 31 -14.57 2.58 -0.40
C SER A 31 -15.73 3.22 -1.18
N SER A 32 -16.66 3.83 -0.44
CA SER A 32 -17.70 4.70 -0.98
C SER A 32 -17.16 6.13 -1.19
N SER A 33 -17.01 6.55 -2.44
CA SER A 33 -17.06 7.97 -2.81
C SER A 33 -18.35 8.23 -3.58
N GLY A 34 -19.31 8.88 -2.93
CA GLY A 34 -20.58 9.27 -3.53
C GLY A 34 -20.41 10.42 -4.52
N SER A 35 -21.11 10.33 -5.65
CA SER A 35 -21.46 11.47 -6.49
C SER A 35 -22.77 11.12 -7.20
N SER A 36 -23.87 11.59 -6.65
CA SER A 36 -25.22 11.45 -7.22
C SER A 36 -25.47 12.59 -8.21
N LEU A 37 -25.75 12.27 -9.48
CA LEU A 37 -26.50 13.16 -10.37
C LEU A 37 -27.43 12.31 -11.26
N PRO A 38 -28.68 12.75 -11.52
CA PRO A 38 -29.71 11.91 -12.11
C PRO A 38 -29.64 11.86 -13.64
N SER A 39 -29.88 10.67 -14.18
CA SER A 39 -30.17 10.39 -15.58
C SER A 39 -31.58 10.86 -15.96
N SER A 40 -31.71 11.62 -17.05
CA SER A 40 -32.96 11.76 -17.79
C SER A 40 -32.80 11.15 -19.19
N THR A 41 -33.76 10.30 -19.52
CA THR A 41 -33.90 9.57 -20.78
C THR A 41 -34.40 10.48 -21.91
N ARG A 42 -33.80 10.39 -23.10
CA ARG A 42 -34.50 10.49 -24.39
C ARG A 42 -33.60 9.99 -25.54
N SER A 43 -34.17 9.13 -26.38
CA SER A 43 -33.61 8.67 -27.68
C SER A 43 -34.38 9.36 -28.84
N PRO A 44 -34.12 9.05 -30.12
CA PRO A 44 -33.05 9.65 -30.93
C PRO A 44 -33.59 10.30 -32.23
N THR A 45 -32.88 11.24 -32.85
CA THR A 45 -33.09 11.55 -34.28
C THR A 45 -31.84 12.13 -34.97
N SER A 46 -31.45 11.46 -36.06
CA SER A 46 -30.93 11.94 -37.36
C SER A 46 -29.65 12.79 -37.45
N ALA A 47 -28.66 12.24 -38.18
CA ALA A 47 -27.59 12.94 -38.90
C ALA A 47 -28.16 13.77 -40.09
N PRO A 48 -27.43 14.74 -40.69
CA PRO A 48 -26.23 14.44 -41.52
C PRO A 48 -25.06 15.47 -41.43
N SER A 49 -23.89 15.05 -41.93
CA SER A 49 -22.70 15.88 -42.31
C SER A 49 -23.02 16.72 -43.58
N PRO A 50 -22.19 17.68 -44.12
CA PRO A 50 -20.70 17.63 -44.19
C PRO A 50 -19.91 18.97 -44.26
N THR A 51 -18.60 18.84 -44.48
CA THR A 51 -17.60 19.74 -45.13
C THR A 51 -16.83 20.85 -44.36
N ALA A 52 -15.51 20.61 -44.29
CA ALA A 52 -14.38 21.39 -44.84
C ALA A 52 -13.87 22.71 -44.20
N SER A 53 -12.57 22.64 -43.83
CA SER A 53 -11.46 23.58 -44.12
C SER A 53 -11.40 24.97 -43.49
N GLY A 54 -10.19 25.33 -43.00
CA GLY A 54 -9.71 26.72 -43.04
C GLY A 54 -8.98 27.21 -41.78
N ALA A 55 -7.65 27.27 -41.84
CA ALA A 55 -6.80 27.92 -40.84
C ALA A 55 -6.79 29.46 -40.99
N ARG A 56 -6.86 30.21 -39.87
CA ARG A 56 -6.07 31.43 -39.59
C ARG A 56 -6.44 32.07 -38.24
N ALA A 57 -5.41 32.51 -37.50
CA ALA A 57 -5.48 33.44 -36.37
C ALA A 57 -4.93 34.83 -36.80
N PRO A 58 -4.89 35.85 -35.93
CA PRO A 58 -5.94 36.49 -35.10
C PRO A 58 -6.12 38.00 -35.49
N PRO A 59 -6.92 38.81 -34.76
CA PRO A 59 -6.28 39.78 -33.83
C PRO A 59 -7.07 40.20 -32.55
N SER A 60 -6.26 40.53 -31.54
CA SER A 60 -6.33 41.50 -30.42
C SER A 60 -7.64 42.02 -29.75
N ARG A 61 -7.65 41.83 -28.41
CA ARG A 61 -7.87 42.77 -27.27
C ARG A 61 -9.25 43.41 -27.01
N SER A 62 -9.86 43.05 -25.87
CA SER A 62 -9.99 43.90 -24.65
C SER A 62 -10.71 43.18 -23.49
N SER A 63 -10.23 43.39 -22.26
CA SER A 63 -10.63 42.78 -20.95
C SER A 63 -11.98 43.28 -20.38
N PRO A 64 -12.52 42.65 -19.31
CA PRO A 64 -12.34 43.15 -17.91
C PRO A 64 -12.16 42.01 -16.86
N SER A 65 -11.15 42.04 -15.97
CA SER A 65 -11.09 42.56 -14.57
C SER A 65 -12.08 41.96 -13.54
N CYS A 66 -11.57 41.19 -12.55
CA CYS A 66 -11.66 41.47 -11.10
C CYS A 66 -11.12 40.32 -10.19
N SER A 67 -10.03 40.64 -9.48
CA SER A 67 -9.70 40.38 -8.05
C SER A 67 -9.49 38.95 -7.46
N PRO A 68 -8.30 38.69 -6.85
CA PRO A 68 -8.03 37.58 -5.93
C PRO A 68 -7.99 38.01 -4.44
N TRP A 69 -8.34 37.08 -3.53
CA TRP A 69 -8.22 37.23 -2.07
C TRP A 69 -6.92 36.62 -1.50
N PRO A 70 -6.45 37.05 -0.30
CA PRO A 70 -5.03 37.24 -0.05
C PRO A 70 -4.36 36.18 0.85
N ARG A 71 -3.05 36.02 0.61
CA ARG A 71 -2.05 35.44 1.53
C ARG A 71 -1.75 36.45 2.65
N ARG A 72 -1.63 36.00 3.90
CA ARG A 72 -0.97 36.74 4.98
C ARG A 72 0.33 36.04 5.36
N CYS A 73 1.45 36.73 5.10
CA CYS A 73 2.65 36.65 5.91
C CYS A 73 2.58 37.80 6.93
N CYS A 74 2.90 37.54 8.20
CA CYS A 74 3.21 38.59 9.16
C CYS A 74 4.65 38.40 9.66
N SER A 75 5.35 39.51 9.61
CA SER A 75 6.74 39.77 9.99
C SER A 75 6.99 39.75 11.50
N ALA A 76 8.25 39.54 11.85
CA ALA A 76 8.83 39.72 13.17
C ALA A 76 8.82 41.18 13.65
N SER A 77 8.70 41.38 14.97
CA SER A 77 9.38 42.48 15.68
C SER A 77 9.48 42.20 17.17
N SER A 78 10.70 42.32 17.67
CA SER A 78 11.18 42.31 19.05
C SER A 78 10.67 43.48 19.89
N GLY A 79 10.49 43.26 21.20
CA GLY A 79 10.39 44.33 22.21
C GLY A 79 10.11 43.81 23.62
N ARG A 80 11.06 44.01 24.55
CA ARG A 80 10.99 43.72 26.00
C ARG A 80 10.30 44.84 26.80
N ALA A 81 10.00 44.52 28.07
CA ALA A 81 9.65 45.37 29.24
C ALA A 81 8.13 45.51 29.50
N SER A 82 7.57 45.49 30.72
CA SER A 82 8.01 45.27 32.12
C SER A 82 6.79 45.50 33.03
N GLY A 83 6.66 44.76 34.15
CA GLY A 83 5.71 45.02 35.26
C GLY A 83 4.26 44.54 35.00
N GLY A 84 3.47 44.06 35.95
CA GLY A 84 3.57 44.00 37.41
C GLY A 84 2.40 43.18 37.98
N CYS A 85 2.51 42.90 39.27
CA CYS A 85 1.74 41.99 40.14
C CYS A 85 0.20 42.22 40.19
N GLY A 86 -0.57 41.15 40.43
CA GLY A 86 -1.98 41.20 40.85
C GLY A 86 -2.55 39.81 41.13
N SER A 87 -2.91 39.55 42.39
CA SER A 87 -3.22 38.26 43.01
C SER A 87 -4.73 37.92 43.05
N LEU A 88 -5.03 36.72 43.58
CA LEU A 88 -6.32 36.23 44.16
C LEU A 88 -7.33 35.70 43.10
N SER A 89 -7.96 34.50 43.18
CA SER A 89 -8.17 33.49 44.23
C SER A 89 -8.65 32.15 43.63
N ARG A 90 -8.39 31.06 44.37
CA ARG A 90 -8.95 29.67 44.30
C ARG A 90 -10.50 29.67 44.34
N CYS A 91 -11.33 28.69 43.92
CA CYS A 91 -11.39 27.20 43.85
C CYS A 91 -12.73 26.84 43.11
N PRO A 92 -13.23 25.59 42.91
CA PRO A 92 -12.64 24.24 43.04
C PRO A 92 -12.83 23.33 41.79
N ALA A 93 -12.21 22.15 41.84
CA ALA A 93 -12.26 21.07 40.84
C ALA A 93 -13.49 20.15 40.95
N LEU A 94 -13.81 19.39 39.87
CA LEU A 94 -14.27 17.97 39.82
C LEU A 94 -14.55 17.50 38.34
N PRO A 95 -14.66 16.19 37.99
CA PRO A 95 -13.63 15.49 37.21
C PRO A 95 -14.11 14.72 35.94
N SER A 96 -13.18 13.93 35.37
CA SER A 96 -13.33 12.88 34.33
C SER A 96 -13.22 13.39 32.89
N SER A 97 -12.61 12.70 31.92
CA SER A 97 -12.15 11.32 31.83
C SER A 97 -11.05 11.24 30.76
N ALA A 98 -10.21 10.21 30.89
CA ALA A 98 -9.03 9.97 30.08
C ALA A 98 -9.35 9.73 28.60
N GLY A 99 -8.62 10.42 27.72
CA GLY A 99 -8.34 9.97 26.37
C GLY A 99 -6.85 9.64 26.28
N PHE A 100 -6.50 8.37 26.41
CA PHE A 100 -5.16 7.86 26.16
C PHE A 100 -4.93 7.87 24.65
N CYS A 101 -4.46 8.99 24.12
CA CYS A 101 -3.73 9.03 22.86
C CYS A 101 -2.26 8.86 23.24
N LEU A 102 -1.65 7.72 22.89
CA LEU A 102 -0.22 7.47 23.07
C LEU A 102 0.55 8.46 22.19
N THR A 103 0.74 9.67 22.70
CA THR A 103 1.72 10.63 22.23
C THR A 103 3.08 10.11 22.69
N TRP A 104 3.83 9.48 21.78
CA TRP A 104 5.24 9.22 22.04
C TRP A 104 5.96 10.57 22.09
N ARG A 105 6.42 10.96 23.29
CA ARG A 105 7.20 12.18 23.50
C ARG A 105 8.53 12.04 22.78
N ALA A 106 8.73 12.86 21.75
CA ALA A 106 9.98 13.04 21.01
C ALA A 106 11.06 13.82 21.80
N ASP A 107 11.12 13.65 23.12
CA ASP A 107 12.05 14.40 23.97
C ASP A 107 12.95 13.44 24.75
N LYS A 108 13.99 12.95 24.08
CA LYS A 108 15.34 12.64 24.62
C LYS A 108 16.24 11.93 23.59
N ILE A 109 16.45 12.55 22.43
CA ILE A 109 17.65 12.26 21.61
C ILE A 109 18.25 13.60 21.18
N ALA A 110 18.83 14.28 22.15
CA ALA A 110 19.75 15.38 21.90
C ALA A 110 21.15 14.89 22.25
N GLY A 111 22.02 14.79 21.24
CA GLY A 111 23.46 14.74 21.42
C GLY A 111 24.08 13.36 21.65
N ALA A 112 24.15 12.56 20.58
CA ALA A 112 25.30 11.69 20.36
C ALA A 112 25.56 11.63 18.86
N LEU A 113 26.47 12.48 18.37
CA LEU A 113 27.13 12.27 17.09
C LEU A 113 27.83 10.91 17.18
N VAL A 114 27.29 9.89 16.52
CA VAL A 114 27.99 8.62 16.35
C VAL A 114 29.17 8.90 15.42
N PRO A 115 30.43 8.74 15.87
CA PRO A 115 31.57 8.98 15.01
C PRO A 115 31.78 7.78 14.08
N GLY A 116 31.87 8.07 12.78
CA GLY A 116 32.65 7.27 11.83
C GLY A 116 32.01 5.97 11.35
N PHE A 117 31.20 6.05 10.29
CA PHE A 117 31.17 4.98 9.30
C PHE A 117 32.49 5.04 8.53
N THR A 118 33.54 4.43 9.09
CA THR A 118 34.77 4.18 8.34
C THR A 118 34.53 2.99 7.40
N SER A 119 34.85 3.23 6.13
CA SER A 119 34.80 2.34 4.98
C SER A 119 35.01 0.84 5.25
N ALA A 120 34.18 0.02 4.60
CA ALA A 120 34.50 -1.29 4.06
C ALA A 120 34.73 -2.45 5.04
N GLU A 121 33.89 -2.59 6.06
CA GLU A 121 33.49 -3.93 6.50
C GLU A 121 32.07 -4.18 6.00
N ALA A 122 31.98 -4.98 4.93
CA ALA A 122 30.74 -5.28 4.24
C ALA A 122 29.71 -5.85 5.20
N PHE A 123 28.52 -5.23 5.26
CA PHE A 123 27.32 -5.95 5.63
C PHE A 123 27.30 -7.24 4.81
N VAL A 124 27.31 -8.39 5.47
CA VAL A 124 27.07 -9.69 4.82
C VAL A 124 25.58 -9.74 4.49
N GLY A 125 25.19 -9.04 3.42
CA GLY A 125 23.80 -8.89 3.01
C GLY A 125 23.69 -8.04 1.75
N GLY A 126 22.82 -8.45 0.84
CA GLY A 126 22.50 -7.69 -0.37
C GLY A 126 21.66 -6.45 -0.07
N THR A 127 21.00 -5.93 -1.10
CA THR A 127 20.20 -4.69 -0.98
C THR A 127 19.06 -4.86 0.02
N ILE A 128 18.91 -3.91 0.94
CA ILE A 128 17.76 -3.75 1.82
C ILE A 128 16.80 -2.75 1.19
N VAL A 129 15.57 -3.18 0.93
CA VAL A 129 14.54 -2.41 0.23
C VAL A 129 13.31 -2.25 1.10
N ASP A 130 12.87 -1.01 1.31
CA ASP A 130 11.50 -0.76 1.79
C ASP A 130 10.53 -1.03 0.64
N MET A 131 9.74 -2.11 0.75
CA MET A 131 8.94 -2.64 -0.36
C MET A 131 7.62 -1.91 -0.60
N HIS A 132 7.22 -1.00 0.31
CA HIS A 132 5.90 -0.36 0.27
C HIS A 132 5.99 1.07 0.82
N LEU A 133 5.89 2.06 -0.06
CA LEU A 133 5.84 3.46 0.34
C LEU A 133 5.16 4.34 -0.70
N HIS A 134 4.71 5.51 -0.25
CA HIS A 134 3.91 6.45 -1.03
C HIS A 134 4.51 7.83 -0.96
N THR A 135 4.52 8.56 -2.08
CA THR A 135 5.07 9.93 -2.11
C THR A 135 4.02 10.94 -2.57
N THR A 136 4.31 12.22 -2.37
CA THR A 136 3.47 13.32 -2.85
C THR A 136 3.25 13.35 -4.36
N ARG A 137 4.02 12.57 -5.15
CA ARG A 137 3.89 12.56 -6.62
C ARG A 137 2.79 11.65 -7.13
N GLY A 138 2.41 10.61 -6.40
CA GLY A 138 1.46 9.61 -6.86
C GLY A 138 0.33 9.27 -5.88
N ALA A 139 0.51 9.51 -4.59
CA ALA A 139 -0.48 9.18 -3.57
C ALA A 139 -1.10 10.45 -2.97
N SER A 140 -2.43 10.58 -3.08
CA SER A 140 -3.15 11.78 -2.59
C SER A 140 -3.19 11.89 -1.07
N ASP A 141 -2.91 10.79 -0.37
CA ASP A 141 -2.86 10.63 1.08
C ASP A 141 -1.43 10.68 1.64
N SER A 142 -0.42 10.86 0.78
CA SER A 142 0.98 11.01 1.22
C SER A 142 1.43 12.47 1.26
N MET A 143 2.20 12.79 2.29
CA MET A 143 2.93 14.04 2.49
C MET A 143 4.45 13.84 2.40
N LEU A 144 4.92 12.64 2.05
CA LEU A 144 6.34 12.34 1.92
C LEU A 144 6.90 12.93 0.63
N ASP A 145 7.74 13.95 0.75
CA ASP A 145 8.50 14.44 -0.39
C ASP A 145 9.55 13.39 -0.82
N PRO A 146 9.73 13.16 -2.13
CA PRO A 146 10.72 12.18 -2.58
C PRO A 146 12.16 12.51 -2.16
N GLU A 147 12.53 13.77 -2.01
CA GLU A 147 13.88 14.12 -1.53
C GLU A 147 14.01 13.78 -0.03
N ASP A 148 12.97 14.04 0.78
CA ASP A 148 12.93 13.64 2.19
C ASP A 148 13.01 12.11 2.35
N LEU A 149 12.39 11.35 1.44
CA LEU A 149 12.50 9.89 1.38
C LEU A 149 13.97 9.46 1.20
N ILE A 150 14.69 10.06 0.25
CA ILE A 150 16.07 9.68 -0.03
C ILE A 150 17.00 10.11 1.12
N GLU A 151 16.80 11.29 1.68
CA GLU A 151 17.55 11.76 2.85
C GLU A 151 17.38 10.79 4.03
N GLU A 152 16.15 10.41 4.35
CA GLU A 152 15.86 9.48 5.44
C GLU A 152 16.39 8.08 5.16
N ALA A 153 16.22 7.58 3.93
CA ALA A 153 16.74 6.27 3.53
C ALA A 153 18.26 6.19 3.69
N ASN A 154 18.99 7.21 3.23
CA ASN A 154 20.43 7.32 3.42
C ASN A 154 20.81 7.42 4.90
N ARG A 155 20.05 8.18 5.71
CA ARG A 155 20.30 8.35 7.15
C ARG A 155 20.21 7.04 7.93
N ILE A 156 19.24 6.18 7.59
CA ILE A 156 19.00 4.91 8.30
C ILE A 156 19.74 3.71 7.69
N GLY A 157 20.41 3.88 6.55
CA GLY A 157 21.13 2.82 5.86
C GLY A 157 20.25 1.92 4.99
N LEU A 158 19.11 2.40 4.52
CA LEU A 158 18.39 1.76 3.42
C LEU A 158 19.21 1.88 2.14
N THR A 159 19.29 0.78 1.40
CA THR A 159 20.02 0.73 0.11
C THR A 159 19.09 0.63 -1.10
N GLY A 160 17.78 0.56 -0.85
CA GLY A 160 16.77 0.62 -1.88
C GLY A 160 15.39 0.98 -1.36
N VAL A 161 14.56 1.43 -2.29
CA VAL A 161 13.17 1.82 -2.05
C VAL A 161 12.30 1.32 -3.20
N ASN A 162 11.08 0.87 -2.91
CA ASN A 162 10.08 0.56 -3.91
C ASN A 162 8.94 1.57 -3.80
N ILE A 163 8.91 2.55 -4.70
CA ILE A 163 7.83 3.54 -4.75
C ILE A 163 6.58 2.86 -5.30
N THR A 164 5.49 2.81 -4.53
CA THR A 164 4.29 2.00 -4.83
C THR A 164 3.02 2.83 -4.77
N GLU A 165 2.95 3.92 -5.53
CA GLU A 165 1.81 4.82 -5.54
C GLU A 165 0.47 4.12 -5.86
N HIS A 166 -0.62 4.64 -5.33
CA HIS A 166 -1.98 4.12 -5.56
C HIS A 166 -2.41 4.19 -7.03
N ASP A 167 -2.64 3.04 -7.65
CA ASP A 167 -3.17 2.87 -9.02
C ASP A 167 -2.37 3.61 -10.11
N ARG A 168 -1.11 3.98 -9.87
CA ARG A 168 -0.24 4.64 -10.84
C ARG A 168 1.23 4.37 -10.56
N MET A 169 2.04 4.63 -11.57
CA MET A 169 3.50 4.60 -11.47
C MET A 169 4.05 5.99 -11.73
N TRP A 170 5.29 6.22 -11.30
CA TRP A 170 6.01 7.40 -11.76
C TRP A 170 6.30 7.30 -13.25
N GLU A 171 6.12 8.43 -13.92
CA GLU A 171 6.38 8.53 -15.34
C GLU A 171 7.89 8.55 -15.61
N SER A 172 8.29 8.01 -16.76
CA SER A 172 9.70 7.81 -17.05
C SER A 172 10.53 9.10 -17.09
N TRP A 173 9.89 10.24 -17.42
CA TRP A 173 10.55 11.55 -17.43
C TRP A 173 10.78 12.13 -16.03
N ASP A 174 10.03 11.69 -15.02
CA ASP A 174 10.22 12.09 -13.62
C ASP A 174 11.17 11.12 -12.91
N LEU A 175 10.99 9.82 -13.16
CA LEU A 175 11.77 8.76 -12.51
C LEU A 175 13.23 8.72 -12.97
N LYS A 176 13.51 8.87 -14.28
CA LYS A 176 14.89 8.76 -14.80
C LYS A 176 15.81 9.85 -14.23
N PRO A 177 15.44 11.15 -14.22
CA PRO A 177 16.25 12.17 -13.57
C PRO A 177 16.42 11.93 -12.07
N PHE A 178 15.37 11.48 -11.38
CA PHE A 178 15.42 11.18 -9.95
C PHE A 178 16.41 10.06 -9.63
N ARG A 179 16.35 8.93 -10.35
CA ARG A 179 17.35 7.86 -10.25
C ARG A 179 18.78 8.33 -10.55
N LYS A 180 18.94 9.23 -11.53
CA LYS A 180 20.25 9.77 -11.88
C LYS A 180 20.80 10.70 -10.79
N ALA A 181 19.94 11.42 -10.10
CA ALA A 181 20.32 12.31 -9.00
C ALA A 181 20.78 11.52 -7.76
N HIS A 182 20.24 10.30 -7.58
CA HIS A 182 20.44 9.46 -6.39
C HIS A 182 21.01 8.07 -6.76
N PRO A 183 22.24 7.99 -7.34
CA PRO A 183 22.82 6.73 -7.79
C PRO A 183 23.24 5.77 -6.66
N GLU A 184 23.31 6.25 -5.42
CA GLU A 184 23.70 5.49 -4.24
C GLU A 184 22.61 4.54 -3.72
N ILE A 185 21.36 4.75 -4.13
CA ILE A 185 20.19 4.00 -3.68
C ILE A 185 19.44 3.38 -4.85
N PHE A 186 19.07 2.11 -4.72
CA PHE A 186 18.25 1.44 -5.72
C PHE A 186 16.79 1.92 -5.63
N ILE A 187 16.28 2.57 -6.67
CA ILE A 187 14.90 3.06 -6.70
C ILE A 187 14.07 2.19 -7.64
N SER A 188 13.20 1.34 -7.10
CA SER A 188 12.16 0.63 -7.84
C SER A 188 10.92 1.51 -8.05
N ASN A 189 10.19 1.25 -9.13
CA ASN A 189 8.94 1.89 -9.48
C ASN A 189 7.88 0.79 -9.61
N GLY A 190 7.16 0.54 -8.52
CA GLY A 190 6.03 -0.37 -8.47
C GLY A 190 4.70 0.40 -8.48
N MET A 191 3.62 -0.30 -8.18
CA MET A 191 2.28 0.26 -8.04
C MET A 191 1.54 -0.48 -6.93
N GLU A 192 0.88 0.22 -6.01
CA GLU A 192 -0.14 -0.40 -5.16
C GLU A 192 -1.48 -0.32 -5.91
N VAL A 193 -1.95 -1.45 -6.42
CA VAL A 193 -3.21 -1.54 -7.16
C VAL A 193 -4.35 -1.76 -6.17
N SER A 194 -5.35 -0.87 -6.21
CA SER A 194 -6.59 -1.02 -5.45
C SER A 194 -7.51 -2.00 -6.17
N THR A 195 -7.43 -3.28 -5.81
CA THR A 195 -8.25 -4.35 -6.42
C THR A 195 -9.55 -4.61 -5.68
N ASP A 196 -10.45 -5.34 -6.32
CA ASP A 196 -11.69 -5.87 -5.74
C ASP A 196 -11.48 -6.92 -4.64
N MET A 197 -10.24 -7.40 -4.46
CA MET A 197 -9.84 -8.33 -3.39
C MET A 197 -8.88 -7.72 -2.37
N GLY A 198 -8.73 -6.39 -2.36
CA GLY A 198 -7.79 -5.68 -1.49
C GLY A 198 -6.63 -5.06 -2.26
N HIS A 199 -5.65 -4.53 -1.55
CA HIS A 199 -4.51 -3.88 -2.18
C HIS A 199 -3.44 -4.91 -2.57
N VAL A 200 -2.86 -4.74 -3.75
CA VAL A 200 -1.79 -5.60 -4.26
C VAL A 200 -0.67 -4.73 -4.80
N ILE A 201 0.53 -4.90 -4.25
CA ILE A 201 1.74 -4.29 -4.79
C ILE A 201 2.16 -5.09 -6.01
N ALA A 202 2.34 -4.40 -7.13
CA ALA A 202 2.85 -4.97 -8.37
C ALA A 202 4.23 -4.38 -8.69
N VAL A 203 5.22 -5.25 -8.86
CA VAL A 203 6.60 -4.87 -9.24
C VAL A 203 6.89 -5.41 -10.63
N GLY A 204 7.40 -4.55 -11.52
CA GLY A 204 7.75 -4.93 -12.90
C GLY A 204 6.64 -4.70 -13.93
N LEU A 205 5.54 -4.05 -13.55
CA LEU A 205 4.58 -3.53 -14.53
C LEU A 205 5.24 -2.45 -15.43
N ARG A 206 4.77 -2.34 -16.67
CA ARG A 206 5.23 -1.33 -17.63
C ARG A 206 4.48 0.01 -17.51
N GLY A 207 3.39 0.03 -16.75
CA GLY A 207 2.49 1.17 -16.59
C GLY A 207 1.11 0.71 -16.13
N TYR A 208 0.17 1.65 -16.03
CA TYR A 208 -1.23 1.34 -15.76
C TYR A 208 -1.87 0.64 -16.97
N GLU A 209 -2.57 -0.46 -16.69
CA GLU A 209 -3.31 -1.24 -17.68
C GLU A 209 -4.81 -1.22 -17.36
N GLY A 210 -5.65 -1.17 -18.39
CA GLY A 210 -7.09 -1.10 -18.22
C GLY A 210 -7.66 -2.33 -17.51
N GLY A 211 -8.43 -2.12 -16.44
CA GLY A 211 -9.18 -3.17 -15.77
C GLY A 211 -8.43 -3.96 -14.70
N ILE A 212 -7.19 -3.58 -14.37
CA ILE A 212 -6.38 -4.23 -13.32
C ILE A 212 -6.91 -4.08 -11.89
N ARG A 213 -7.97 -3.27 -11.69
CA ARG A 213 -8.73 -3.27 -10.43
C ARG A 213 -9.49 -4.57 -10.17
N ARG A 214 -9.60 -5.46 -11.16
CA ARG A 214 -9.98 -6.86 -10.93
C ARG A 214 -8.71 -7.68 -10.75
N LEU A 215 -8.54 -8.35 -9.61
CA LEU A 215 -7.28 -9.05 -9.32
C LEU A 215 -6.95 -10.14 -10.35
N GLU A 216 -7.94 -10.83 -10.90
CA GLU A 216 -7.70 -11.81 -11.97
C GLU A 216 -7.10 -11.14 -13.22
N ARG A 217 -7.56 -9.94 -13.58
CA ARG A 217 -6.98 -9.19 -14.69
C ARG A 217 -5.57 -8.71 -14.37
N LEU A 218 -5.33 -8.27 -13.13
CA LEU A 218 -3.99 -7.92 -12.70
C LEU A 218 -3.03 -9.11 -12.79
N ARG A 219 -3.46 -10.32 -12.40
CA ARG A 219 -2.67 -11.55 -12.53
C ARG A 219 -2.34 -11.86 -13.99
N GLU A 220 -3.33 -11.79 -14.89
CA GLU A 220 -3.10 -11.98 -16.34
C GLU A 220 -2.04 -11.01 -16.87
N VAL A 221 -2.18 -9.72 -16.57
CA VAL A 221 -1.23 -8.68 -16.98
C VAL A 221 0.16 -8.92 -16.38
N ALA A 222 0.20 -9.34 -15.11
CA ALA A 222 1.46 -9.65 -14.45
C ALA A 222 2.17 -10.85 -15.11
N ASP A 223 1.44 -11.88 -15.51
CA ASP A 223 2.01 -13.03 -16.23
C ASP A 223 2.53 -12.63 -17.62
N GLU A 224 1.78 -11.79 -18.35
CA GLU A 224 2.19 -11.26 -19.65
C GLU A 224 3.47 -10.42 -19.58
N GLN A 225 3.66 -9.68 -18.48
CA GLN A 225 4.78 -8.75 -18.30
C GLN A 225 5.92 -9.33 -17.45
N GLY A 226 5.73 -10.51 -16.85
CA GLY A 226 6.64 -11.09 -15.88
C GLY A 226 6.68 -10.35 -14.54
N ALA A 227 5.64 -9.56 -14.22
CA ALA A 227 5.56 -8.80 -12.98
C ALA A 227 5.31 -9.72 -11.78
N TYR A 228 5.68 -9.22 -10.60
CA TYR A 228 5.58 -9.90 -9.33
C TYR A 228 4.51 -9.24 -8.47
N LEU A 229 3.58 -10.03 -7.93
CA LEU A 229 2.45 -9.56 -7.15
C LEU A 229 2.59 -9.91 -5.67
N ILE A 230 2.40 -8.94 -4.81
CA ILE A 230 2.45 -9.08 -3.36
C ILE A 230 1.11 -8.59 -2.82
N VAL A 231 0.37 -9.42 -2.08
CA VAL A 231 -0.82 -8.90 -1.36
C VAL A 231 -0.36 -7.96 -0.24
N ALA A 232 -0.85 -6.73 -0.28
CA ALA A 232 -0.49 -5.69 0.68
C ALA A 232 -1.38 -5.79 1.93
N HIS A 233 -0.77 -5.67 3.10
CA HIS A 233 -1.41 -5.58 4.42
C HIS A 233 -2.71 -6.39 4.56
N PRO A 234 -2.72 -7.70 4.23
CA PRO A 234 -3.95 -8.49 4.00
C PRO A 234 -4.88 -8.61 5.21
N PHE A 235 -4.37 -8.35 6.41
CA PHE A 235 -5.10 -8.46 7.67
C PHE A 235 -5.20 -7.13 8.42
N ARG A 236 -5.05 -6.00 7.74
CA ARG A 236 -5.29 -4.68 8.36
C ARG A 236 -6.71 -4.58 8.91
N HIS A 237 -6.79 -4.21 10.19
CA HIS A 237 -8.02 -4.14 10.99
C HIS A 237 -8.73 -5.49 11.20
N PHE A 238 -8.07 -6.62 10.88
CA PHE A 238 -8.70 -7.94 10.96
C PHE A 238 -9.00 -8.39 12.39
N PHE A 239 -8.29 -7.84 13.37
CA PHE A 239 -8.54 -8.09 14.79
C PHE A 239 -9.15 -6.89 15.52
N ASP A 240 -9.52 -5.80 14.82
CA ASP A 240 -10.07 -4.60 15.45
C ASP A 240 -11.61 -4.70 15.60
N PRO A 241 -12.13 -4.91 16.83
CA PRO A 241 -13.56 -5.04 17.06
C PRO A 241 -14.35 -3.75 16.76
N VAL A 242 -13.72 -2.57 16.76
CA VAL A 242 -14.38 -1.29 16.44
C VAL A 242 -14.63 -1.19 14.94
N HIS A 243 -13.68 -1.61 14.11
CA HIS A 243 -13.86 -1.66 12.66
C HIS A 243 -15.00 -2.60 12.26
N PHE A 244 -15.07 -3.79 12.86
CA PHE A 244 -16.16 -4.74 12.61
C PHE A 244 -17.51 -4.24 13.08
N LYS A 245 -17.58 -3.61 14.27
CA LYS A 245 -18.81 -2.97 14.77
C LYS A 245 -19.28 -1.84 13.85
N ARG A 246 -18.36 -1.02 13.33
CA ARG A 246 -18.67 0.07 12.38
C ARG A 246 -19.17 -0.47 11.03
N GLN A 247 -18.70 -1.65 10.62
CA GLN A 247 -19.15 -2.34 9.40
C GLN A 247 -20.33 -3.30 9.62
N GLY A 248 -20.81 -3.48 10.85
CA GLY A 248 -21.91 -4.37 11.19
C GLY A 248 -21.63 -5.87 10.97
N LYS A 249 -20.36 -6.29 10.98
CA LYS A 249 -19.95 -7.69 10.75
C LYS A 249 -19.40 -8.32 12.04
N PRO A 250 -19.53 -9.65 12.24
CA PRO A 250 -18.83 -10.32 13.33
C PRO A 250 -17.31 -10.26 13.10
N ALA A 251 -16.53 -10.29 14.18
CA ALA A 251 -15.08 -10.41 14.09
C ALA A 251 -14.73 -11.71 13.33
N PHE A 252 -13.83 -11.62 12.35
CA PHE A 252 -13.38 -12.82 11.66
C PHE A 252 -12.57 -13.71 12.62
N THR A 253 -12.96 -14.98 12.69
CA THR A 253 -12.22 -16.04 13.39
C THR A 253 -11.77 -17.06 12.36
N LEU A 254 -10.75 -16.71 11.58
CA LEU A 254 -10.10 -17.66 10.68
C LEU A 254 -8.79 -18.13 11.30
N THR A 255 -8.55 -19.43 11.23
CA THR A 255 -7.19 -19.98 11.41
C THR A 255 -6.30 -19.55 10.24
N PRO A 256 -4.96 -19.52 10.40
CA PRO A 256 -4.05 -19.25 9.29
C PRO A 256 -4.29 -20.17 8.08
N GLU A 257 -4.58 -21.45 8.32
CA GLU A 257 -4.85 -22.46 7.29
C GLU A 257 -6.17 -22.21 6.54
N GLU A 258 -7.17 -21.63 7.20
CA GLU A 258 -8.41 -21.21 6.56
C GLU A 258 -8.22 -19.91 5.79
N ALA A 259 -7.52 -18.94 6.36
CA ALA A 259 -7.21 -17.68 5.70
C ALA A 259 -6.37 -17.89 4.43
N ALA A 260 -5.44 -18.85 4.43
CA ALA A 260 -4.68 -19.27 3.24
C ALA A 260 -5.56 -19.70 2.06
N LYS A 261 -6.80 -20.15 2.29
CA LYS A 261 -7.72 -20.57 1.23
C LYS A 261 -8.46 -19.40 0.57
N LEU A 262 -8.27 -18.16 1.06
CA LEU A 262 -8.92 -17.00 0.47
C LEU A 262 -8.42 -16.78 -0.98
N PRO A 263 -9.31 -16.38 -1.92
CA PRO A 263 -8.97 -16.27 -3.34
C PRO A 263 -7.78 -15.37 -3.65
N VAL A 264 -7.63 -14.27 -2.92
CA VAL A 264 -6.52 -13.31 -3.09
C VAL A 264 -5.15 -14.00 -3.04
N PHE A 265 -4.96 -14.94 -2.11
CA PHE A 265 -3.69 -15.63 -1.93
C PHE A 265 -3.38 -16.61 -3.06
N GLN A 266 -4.37 -17.00 -3.87
CA GLN A 266 -4.16 -17.87 -5.03
C GLN A 266 -3.69 -17.09 -6.26
N LEU A 267 -3.82 -15.76 -6.24
CA LEU A 267 -3.54 -14.87 -7.37
C LEU A 267 -2.31 -13.97 -7.17
N VAL A 268 -1.60 -14.10 -6.05
CA VAL A 268 -0.38 -13.32 -5.77
C VAL A 268 0.84 -14.23 -5.60
N ASP A 269 2.05 -13.70 -5.72
CA ASP A 269 3.29 -14.47 -5.60
C ASP A 269 3.83 -14.48 -4.16
N ALA A 270 3.59 -13.39 -3.42
CA ALA A 270 4.04 -13.21 -2.04
C ALA A 270 2.98 -12.55 -1.15
N VAL A 271 3.29 -12.51 0.15
CA VAL A 271 2.48 -11.86 1.18
C VAL A 271 3.30 -10.77 1.87
N GLU A 272 2.75 -9.58 2.04
CA GLU A 272 3.34 -8.60 2.95
C GLU A 272 3.10 -9.05 4.40
N VAL A 273 4.15 -9.60 5.02
CA VAL A 273 4.08 -10.14 6.39
C VAL A 273 4.49 -9.12 7.45
N LEU A 274 5.14 -8.05 7.01
CA LEU A 274 5.52 -6.92 7.84
C LEU A 274 5.06 -5.62 7.20
N ASN A 275 4.04 -4.99 7.78
CA ASN A 275 3.57 -3.68 7.37
C ASN A 275 3.61 -2.70 8.56
N GLY A 276 4.08 -1.47 8.32
CA GLY A 276 4.28 -0.46 9.37
C GLY A 276 3.00 0.08 10.00
N CYS A 277 1.89 0.00 9.26
CA CYS A 277 0.56 0.42 9.71
C CYS A 277 -0.28 -0.74 10.29
N ASN A 278 0.31 -1.94 10.43
CA ASN A 278 -0.33 -3.11 11.01
C ASN A 278 0.14 -3.37 12.45
N THR A 279 -0.73 -4.00 13.23
CA THR A 279 -0.36 -4.43 14.59
C THR A 279 0.58 -5.65 14.55
N PRO A 280 1.39 -5.88 15.60
CA PRO A 280 2.23 -7.08 15.67
C PRO A 280 1.46 -8.39 15.50
N ARG A 281 0.22 -8.45 16.01
CA ARG A 281 -0.67 -9.60 15.87
C ARG A 281 -1.08 -9.83 14.41
N GLU A 282 -1.41 -8.77 13.67
CA GLU A 282 -1.77 -8.86 12.25
C GLU A 282 -0.58 -9.28 11.39
N ASN A 283 0.59 -8.70 11.63
CA ASN A 283 1.84 -9.07 10.95
C ASN A 283 2.23 -10.53 11.22
N TYR A 284 2.15 -10.98 12.48
CA TYR A 284 2.42 -12.39 12.81
C TYR A 284 1.39 -13.34 12.18
N PHE A 285 0.11 -12.96 12.14
CA PHE A 285 -0.92 -13.75 11.45
C PHE A 285 -0.65 -13.84 9.94
N ALA A 286 -0.24 -12.74 9.30
CA ALA A 286 0.19 -12.72 7.90
C ALA A 286 1.38 -13.66 7.66
N LEU A 287 2.36 -13.68 8.56
CA LEU A 287 3.49 -14.61 8.51
C LEU A 287 3.03 -16.07 8.58
N GLN A 288 2.09 -16.40 9.48
CA GLN A 288 1.57 -17.77 9.59
C GLN A 288 0.84 -18.21 8.31
N VAL A 289 0.06 -17.30 7.72
CA VAL A 289 -0.65 -17.55 6.44
C VAL A 289 0.36 -17.76 5.30
N ALA A 290 1.39 -16.93 5.21
CA ALA A 290 2.47 -17.07 4.21
C ALA A 290 3.18 -18.43 4.34
N LYS A 291 3.49 -18.85 5.58
CA LYS A 291 4.08 -20.17 5.87
C LYS A 291 3.15 -21.32 5.48
N ALA A 292 1.86 -21.23 5.80
CA ALA A 292 0.87 -22.25 5.42
C ALA A 292 0.72 -22.38 3.89
N LEU A 293 0.89 -21.28 3.16
CA LEU A 293 0.86 -21.23 1.69
C LEU A 293 2.17 -21.68 1.03
N GLY A 294 3.28 -21.73 1.78
CA GLY A 294 4.62 -21.90 1.20
C GLY A 294 5.05 -20.72 0.32
N LYS A 295 4.51 -19.52 0.55
CA LYS A 295 4.84 -18.29 -0.20
C LYS A 295 5.80 -17.42 0.57
N PRO A 296 6.75 -16.73 -0.10
CA PRO A 296 7.68 -15.84 0.57
C PRO A 296 6.95 -14.61 1.16
N GLY A 297 7.55 -14.03 2.20
CA GLY A 297 7.05 -12.85 2.89
C GLY A 297 7.89 -11.61 2.60
N THR A 298 7.27 -10.48 2.32
CA THR A 298 7.94 -9.17 2.18
C THR A 298 7.69 -8.28 3.41
N GLY A 299 8.45 -7.19 3.51
CA GLY A 299 8.23 -6.14 4.50
C GLY A 299 8.31 -4.75 3.87
N GLY A 300 7.43 -3.85 4.32
CA GLY A 300 7.39 -2.46 3.88
C GLY A 300 6.82 -1.56 4.97
N SER A 301 7.19 -0.28 4.94
CA SER A 301 6.73 0.69 5.94
C SER A 301 5.28 1.10 5.73
N ASP A 302 4.79 1.09 4.48
CA ASP A 302 3.56 1.76 4.06
C ASP A 302 3.56 3.24 4.46
N ALA A 303 4.74 3.86 4.36
CA ALA A 303 4.97 5.22 4.79
C ALA A 303 4.29 6.23 3.85
N HIS A 304 3.55 7.14 4.46
CA HIS A 304 2.91 8.31 3.84
C HIS A 304 3.53 9.64 4.34
N SER A 305 4.58 9.54 5.15
CA SER A 305 5.37 10.65 5.69
C SER A 305 6.79 10.15 5.93
N ASN A 306 7.69 11.01 6.41
CA ASN A 306 9.05 10.58 6.76
C ASN A 306 9.11 9.63 7.96
N GLN A 307 8.01 9.43 8.69
CA GLN A 307 7.97 8.54 9.84
C GLN A 307 7.76 7.09 9.41
N GLY A 308 8.58 6.20 9.96
CA GLY A 308 8.43 4.75 9.80
C GLY A 308 9.15 4.15 8.58
N ILE A 309 9.74 4.99 7.71
CA ILE A 309 10.54 4.54 6.57
C ILE A 309 11.59 3.53 7.04
N GLY A 310 11.68 2.39 6.34
CA GLY A 310 12.65 1.33 6.61
C GLY A 310 12.47 0.59 7.94
N TYR A 311 11.42 0.87 8.73
CA TYR A 311 11.15 0.12 9.97
C TYR A 311 10.92 -1.37 9.67
N PHE A 312 10.21 -1.64 8.58
CA PHE A 312 10.09 -2.94 7.95
C PHE A 312 10.58 -2.85 6.51
N SER A 313 11.25 -3.91 6.05
CA SER A 313 11.88 -3.96 4.73
C SER A 313 12.05 -5.41 4.27
N ALA A 314 12.54 -5.60 3.06
CA ALA A 314 13.05 -6.87 2.57
C ALA A 314 14.57 -6.77 2.36
N GLN A 315 15.32 -7.71 2.92
CA GLN A 315 16.75 -7.87 2.63
C GLN A 315 16.92 -8.91 1.54
N PHE A 316 17.58 -8.53 0.46
CA PHE A 316 17.92 -9.42 -0.65
C PHE A 316 19.27 -10.10 -0.42
N ASP A 317 19.46 -11.26 -1.03
CA ASP A 317 20.71 -12.03 -0.92
C ASP A 317 21.85 -11.40 -1.74
N GLU A 318 21.51 -10.62 -2.77
CA GLU A 318 22.43 -10.00 -3.73
C GLU A 318 22.27 -8.47 -3.75
N THR A 319 23.33 -7.76 -4.13
CA THR A 319 23.23 -6.32 -4.44
C THR A 319 22.44 -6.14 -5.74
N VAL A 320 21.33 -5.41 -5.65
CA VAL A 320 20.47 -5.12 -6.78
C VAL A 320 21.08 -4.03 -7.64
N GLU A 321 21.32 -4.34 -8.91
CA GLU A 321 21.94 -3.42 -9.87
C GLU A 321 20.92 -2.80 -10.85
N THR A 322 19.88 -3.56 -11.21
CA THR A 322 18.87 -3.13 -12.18
C THR A 322 17.46 -3.57 -11.77
N PRO A 323 16.40 -2.93 -12.30
CA PRO A 323 15.03 -3.38 -12.09
C PRO A 323 14.77 -4.83 -12.53
N GLU A 324 15.41 -5.28 -13.61
CA GLU A 324 15.32 -6.66 -14.09
C GLU A 324 16.03 -7.62 -13.13
N HIS A 325 17.15 -7.21 -12.52
CA HIS A 325 17.81 -7.99 -11.48
C HIS A 325 16.91 -8.12 -10.25
N PHE A 326 16.35 -7.01 -9.78
CA PHE A 326 15.40 -6.97 -8.67
C PHE A 326 14.23 -7.95 -8.88
N LEU A 327 13.59 -7.88 -10.04
CA LEU A 327 12.47 -8.74 -10.40
C LEU A 327 12.86 -10.23 -10.43
N ARG A 328 14.06 -10.56 -10.94
CA ARG A 328 14.57 -11.94 -10.88
C ARG A 328 14.75 -12.46 -9.46
N LEU A 329 15.26 -11.63 -8.55
CA LEU A 329 15.44 -12.03 -7.14
C LEU A 329 14.10 -12.25 -6.44
N LEU A 330 13.10 -11.41 -6.75
CA LEU A 330 11.73 -11.60 -6.27
C LEU A 330 11.16 -12.96 -6.71
N HIS A 331 11.23 -13.27 -8.02
CA HIS A 331 10.76 -14.55 -8.54
C HIS A 331 11.53 -15.76 -8.01
N ARG A 332 12.82 -15.60 -7.64
CA ARG A 332 13.62 -16.65 -7.00
C ARG A 332 13.34 -16.81 -5.50
N GLY A 333 12.63 -15.86 -4.88
CA GLY A 333 12.48 -15.81 -3.43
C GLY A 333 13.80 -15.55 -2.70
N ALA A 334 14.77 -14.89 -3.35
CA ALA A 334 16.11 -14.62 -2.83
C ALA A 334 16.13 -13.37 -1.94
N TYR A 335 15.21 -13.34 -0.97
CA TYR A 335 15.02 -12.25 -0.03
C TYR A 335 14.31 -12.75 1.23
N LYS A 336 14.40 -11.97 2.30
CA LYS A 336 13.71 -12.23 3.56
C LYS A 336 13.13 -10.95 4.16
N PRO A 337 11.99 -11.03 4.86
CA PRO A 337 11.40 -9.88 5.53
C PRO A 337 12.24 -9.54 6.76
N VAL A 338 12.60 -8.27 6.91
CA VAL A 338 13.47 -7.79 8.00
C VAL A 338 12.87 -6.60 8.72
N SER A 339 13.29 -6.41 9.97
CA SER A 339 12.89 -5.27 10.80
C SER A 339 14.06 -4.71 11.60
N GLY A 340 13.90 -3.48 12.12
CA GLY A 340 14.82 -2.89 13.09
C GLY A 340 15.89 -1.97 12.52
N LEU A 341 15.94 -1.78 11.19
CA LEU A 341 17.01 -1.03 10.52
C LEU A 341 17.25 0.37 11.12
N PRO A 342 16.22 1.19 11.45
CA PRO A 342 16.43 2.50 12.07
C PRO A 342 17.13 2.45 13.45
N ARG A 343 17.16 1.29 14.11
CA ARG A 343 17.88 1.06 15.38
C ARG A 343 19.31 0.53 15.16
N GLY A 344 19.72 0.30 13.91
CA GLY A 344 20.98 -0.36 13.58
C GLY A 344 20.95 -1.88 13.77
N GLU A 345 19.76 -2.45 13.92
CA GLU A 345 19.52 -3.89 14.03
C GLU A 345 18.89 -4.40 12.74
N LEU A 346 19.25 -5.59 12.27
CA LEU A 346 18.59 -6.18 11.10
C LEU A 346 18.20 -7.62 11.41
N GLU A 347 16.94 -7.79 11.82
CA GLU A 347 16.43 -9.07 12.28
C GLU A 347 15.56 -9.72 11.20
N ASN A 348 15.78 -11.01 10.95
CA ASN A 348 14.93 -11.80 10.07
C ASN A 348 13.59 -12.08 10.76
N PHE A 349 12.51 -11.49 10.24
CA PHE A 349 11.18 -11.70 10.79
C PHE A 349 10.57 -13.05 10.42
N TRP A 350 11.11 -13.73 9.41
CA TRP A 350 10.59 -15.04 9.01
C TRP A 350 10.64 -16.06 10.17
N ASP A 351 11.63 -15.91 11.05
CA ASP A 351 11.86 -16.78 12.21
C ASP A 351 11.36 -16.16 13.53
N ALA A 352 10.56 -15.09 13.45
CA ALA A 352 10.08 -14.38 14.63
C ALA A 352 9.20 -15.30 15.52
N PRO A 353 9.36 -15.22 16.85
CA PRO A 353 8.44 -15.88 17.77
C PRO A 353 7.05 -15.22 17.73
N PRO A 354 6.00 -15.90 18.24
CA PRO A 354 4.71 -15.26 18.47
C PRO A 354 4.88 -13.97 19.30
N PRO A 355 4.15 -12.89 18.99
CA PRO A 355 4.16 -11.71 19.83
C PRO A 355 3.66 -12.07 21.23
N GLU A 356 4.28 -11.50 22.27
CA GLU A 356 3.73 -11.57 23.62
C GLU A 356 2.28 -11.05 23.57
N GLU A 357 1.34 -11.79 24.17
CA GLU A 357 -0.06 -11.40 24.18
C GLU A 357 -0.20 -10.03 24.84
N VAL A 358 -0.39 -8.98 24.02
CA VAL A 358 -0.84 -7.69 24.54
C VAL A 358 -2.31 -7.90 24.91
N PRO A 359 -2.69 -7.84 26.19
CA PRO A 359 -4.08 -8.00 26.59
C PRO A 359 -4.94 -6.97 25.84
N ALA A 360 -6.06 -7.48 25.31
CA ALA A 360 -6.97 -6.79 24.39
C ALA A 360 -7.56 -5.48 24.93
#